data_AF-A0A535L7T0-F1
#
_entry.id   AF-A0A535L7T0-F1
#
_cell.length_a   1.000
_cell.length_b   1.000
_cell.length_c   1.000
_cell.angle_alpha   90.00
_cell.angle_beta   90.00
_cell.angle_gamma   90.00
#
_symmetry.space_group_name_H-M   'P 1'
#
loop_
_entity.id
_entity.type
_entity.pdbx_description
1 polymer ?
#
loop_
_entity_poly.entity_id
_entity_poly.type
_entity_poly.pdbx_seq_one_letter_code
_entity_poly.pdbx_strand_id
1 'polypeptide(L)'
;MEHRENAVRFAQSQQIAESVITQAMQGVAEMVDTRAPIQTTHAQHKAIPIVVFNPAPGPRTEIVQAVISYAGTLRSAVIIDEQGQHVPFTTVNRWRQELGSAQLPRETVAAAVMLMGADAPGEFIRMAENTAATMLGKPEGSYEILRVHIDAQQPNVANIEVLIAPRGIATGRDHELLAAEQQILALLQREDIHMLNISAIDQARETIDFVANEVPAYGLKTFWVYPRGIKEETSTTAASALSGEQQRIENEWYRVEASAEDGTLTITDKHTGAIFTGLNRFVDGGDTGD
;
A
#
# COMPACT_ATOMS: atom_id res chain seq x y z
N MET A 1 42.64 -8.17 -4.41
CA MET A 1 41.94 -9.48 -4.56
C MET A 1 41.14 -9.81 -3.29
N GLU A 2 41.70 -9.58 -2.09
CA GLU A 2 41.06 -9.82 -0.79
C GLU A 2 39.77 -9.02 -0.51
N HIS A 3 39.71 -7.71 -0.84
CA HIS A 3 38.49 -6.92 -0.62
C HIS A 3 37.28 -7.44 -1.41
N ARG A 4 37.52 -8.01 -2.61
CA ARG A 4 36.47 -8.59 -3.44
C ARG A 4 35.97 -9.92 -2.88
N GLU A 5 36.85 -10.70 -2.25
CA GLU A 5 36.49 -11.93 -1.56
C GLU A 5 35.70 -11.65 -0.28
N ASN A 6 36.10 -10.64 0.50
CA ASN A 6 35.36 -10.21 1.68
C ASN A 6 33.96 -9.70 1.33
N ALA A 7 33.79 -8.95 0.24
CA ALA A 7 32.48 -8.51 -0.24
C ALA A 7 31.55 -9.69 -0.53
N VAL A 8 32.06 -10.78 -1.12
CA VAL A 8 31.27 -12.00 -1.38
C VAL A 8 30.86 -12.66 -0.07
N ARG A 9 31.77 -12.76 0.91
CA ARG A 9 31.47 -13.35 2.22
C ARG A 9 30.43 -12.54 2.99
N PHE A 10 30.50 -11.21 2.93
CA PHE A 10 29.48 -10.32 3.51
C PHE A 10 28.13 -10.54 2.85
N ALA A 11 28.08 -10.60 1.51
CA ALA A 11 26.84 -10.84 0.78
C ALA A 11 26.21 -12.20 1.14
N GLN A 12 27.02 -13.26 1.27
CA GLN A 12 26.55 -14.59 1.68
C GLN A 12 25.98 -14.57 3.11
N SER A 13 26.69 -13.94 4.05
CA SER A 13 26.23 -13.81 5.44
C SER A 13 24.92 -13.03 5.52
N GLN A 14 24.83 -11.92 4.78
CA GLN A 14 23.62 -11.10 4.70
C GLN A 14 22.43 -11.89 4.14
N GLN A 15 22.62 -12.62 3.03
CA GLN A 15 21.55 -13.41 2.41
C GLN A 15 20.97 -14.46 3.37
N ILE A 16 21.84 -15.17 4.11
CA ILE A 16 21.40 -16.15 5.11
C ILE A 16 20.65 -15.45 6.24
N ALA A 17 21.18 -14.34 6.77
CA ALA A 17 20.54 -13.58 7.83
C ALA A 17 19.15 -13.06 7.42
N GLU A 18 19.03 -12.48 6.22
CA GLU A 18 17.76 -11.99 5.67
C GLU A 18 16.71 -13.10 5.52
N SER A 19 17.14 -14.30 5.08
CA SER A 19 16.25 -15.45 4.98
C SER A 19 15.73 -15.90 6.35
N VAL A 20 16.62 -16.00 7.34
CA VAL A 20 16.26 -16.38 8.73
C VAL A 20 15.35 -15.33 9.35
N ILE A 21 15.66 -14.03 9.18
CA ILE A 21 14.82 -12.93 9.66
C ILE A 21 13.43 -13.01 9.03
N THR A 22 13.35 -13.24 7.72
CA THR A 22 12.07 -13.34 7.00
C THR A 22 11.22 -14.49 7.55
N GLN A 23 11.82 -15.68 7.73
CA GLN A 23 11.12 -16.83 8.29
C GLN A 23 10.67 -16.60 9.74
N ALA A 24 11.53 -16.03 10.58
CA ALA A 24 11.22 -15.72 11.97
C ALA A 24 10.09 -14.68 12.06
N MET A 25 10.17 -13.60 11.29
CA MET A 25 9.15 -12.56 11.26
C MET A 25 7.80 -13.09 10.77
N GLN A 26 7.79 -13.96 9.76
CA GLN A 26 6.56 -14.61 9.31
C GLN A 26 5.97 -15.50 10.40
N GLY A 27 6.79 -16.33 11.07
CA GLY A 27 6.34 -17.16 12.18
C GLY A 27 5.78 -16.35 13.36
N VAL A 28 6.41 -15.21 13.70
CA VAL A 28 5.88 -14.30 14.71
C VAL A 28 4.55 -13.69 14.27
N ALA A 29 4.47 -13.17 13.05
CA ALA A 29 3.27 -12.53 12.53
C ALA A 29 2.06 -13.48 12.48
N GLU A 30 2.27 -14.77 12.21
CA GLU A 30 1.22 -15.81 12.24
C GLU A 30 0.65 -16.08 13.64
N MET A 31 1.39 -15.76 14.70
CA MET A 31 0.94 -15.92 16.10
C MET A 31 0.33 -14.65 16.69
N VAL A 32 0.49 -13.50 16.04
CA VAL A 32 -0.04 -12.22 16.51
C VAL A 32 -1.54 -12.15 16.24
N ASP A 33 -2.32 -11.70 17.24
CA ASP A 33 -3.73 -11.37 17.02
C ASP A 33 -3.83 -10.12 16.14
N THR A 34 -4.16 -10.33 14.87
CA THR A 34 -4.26 -9.29 13.85
C THR A 34 -5.70 -8.85 13.58
N ARG A 35 -6.65 -9.23 14.46
CA ARG A 35 -8.04 -8.78 14.35
C ARG A 35 -8.11 -7.26 14.47
N ALA A 36 -8.68 -6.63 13.46
CA ALA A 36 -8.79 -5.19 13.39
C ALA A 36 -9.66 -4.62 14.54
N PRO A 37 -9.25 -3.51 15.17
CA PRO A 37 -10.03 -2.91 16.26
C PRO A 37 -11.37 -2.35 15.76
N ILE A 38 -11.43 -1.90 14.51
CA ILE A 38 -12.67 -1.44 13.87
C ILE A 38 -13.11 -2.46 12.82
N GLN A 39 -14.24 -3.10 13.07
CA GLN A 39 -14.80 -4.09 12.16
C GLN A 39 -15.54 -3.39 11.02
N THR A 40 -15.25 -3.80 9.78
CA THR A 40 -15.95 -3.27 8.61
C THR A 40 -17.04 -4.23 8.16
N THR A 41 -18.19 -3.68 7.76
CA THR A 41 -19.37 -4.45 7.36
C THR A 41 -19.22 -5.14 6.01
N HIS A 42 -18.26 -4.71 5.19
CA HIS A 42 -18.06 -5.21 3.83
C HIS A 42 -16.65 -5.79 3.69
N ALA A 43 -16.55 -7.00 3.16
CA ALA A 43 -15.27 -7.72 3.02
C ALA A 43 -14.20 -6.95 2.21
N GLN A 44 -14.61 -6.14 1.21
CA GLN A 44 -13.72 -5.26 0.44
C GLN A 44 -13.11 -4.10 1.24
N HIS A 45 -13.60 -3.86 2.46
CA HIS A 45 -13.11 -2.83 3.38
C HIS A 45 -12.33 -3.46 4.55
N LYS A 46 -11.97 -4.75 4.47
CA LYS A 46 -11.15 -5.39 5.50
C LYS A 46 -9.82 -4.66 5.63
N ALA A 47 -9.42 -4.46 6.87
CA ALA A 47 -8.13 -3.87 7.16
C ALA A 47 -6.99 -4.84 6.83
N ILE A 48 -5.85 -4.27 6.46
CA ILE A 48 -4.60 -4.99 6.21
C ILE A 48 -3.71 -4.75 7.44
N PRO A 49 -3.40 -5.79 8.25
CA PRO A 49 -2.54 -5.64 9.40
C PRO A 49 -1.06 -5.47 8.97
N ILE A 50 -0.34 -4.59 9.66
CA ILE A 50 1.10 -4.42 9.58
C ILE A 50 1.65 -4.64 10.99
N VAL A 51 2.51 -5.64 11.16
CA VAL A 51 3.18 -5.91 12.44
C VAL A 51 4.58 -5.28 12.38
N VAL A 52 4.85 -4.33 13.28
CA VAL A 52 6.16 -3.69 13.39
C VAL A 52 6.86 -4.24 14.62
N PHE A 53 8.05 -4.81 14.43
CA PHE A 53 8.89 -5.31 15.52
C PHE A 53 10.03 -4.34 15.80
N ASN A 54 10.29 -4.09 17.08
CA ASN A 54 11.43 -3.31 17.54
C ASN A 54 12.46 -4.25 18.19
N PRO A 55 13.57 -4.55 17.51
CA PRO A 55 14.62 -5.43 18.04
C PRO A 55 15.53 -4.75 19.08
N ALA A 56 15.30 -3.47 19.41
CA ALA A 56 16.20 -2.68 20.25
C ALA A 56 15.75 -2.65 21.74
N PRO A 57 16.68 -2.39 22.69
CA PRO A 57 16.41 -2.35 24.13
C PRO A 57 15.56 -1.18 24.64
N GLY A 58 15.11 -0.27 23.79
CA GLY A 58 14.29 0.89 24.19
C GLY A 58 13.09 1.07 23.27
N PRO A 59 12.01 1.74 23.74
CA PRO A 59 10.88 2.08 22.88
C PRO A 59 11.34 2.97 21.72
N ARG A 60 10.73 2.80 20.54
CA ARG A 60 11.10 3.55 19.34
C ARG A 60 9.89 4.17 18.66
N THR A 61 10.03 5.42 18.24
CA THR A 61 9.14 6.08 17.29
C THR A 61 9.94 6.37 16.03
N GLU A 62 9.55 5.77 14.90
CA GLU A 62 10.32 5.86 13.66
C GLU A 62 9.40 5.81 12.43
N ILE A 63 9.88 6.36 11.31
CA ILE A 63 9.24 6.17 10.01
C ILE A 63 9.56 4.76 9.53
N VAL A 64 8.53 3.97 9.28
CA VAL A 64 8.63 2.59 8.78
C VAL A 64 8.07 2.54 7.38
N GLN A 65 8.80 1.86 6.50
CA GLN A 65 8.36 1.59 5.14
C GLN A 65 7.69 0.22 5.05
N ALA A 66 6.50 0.16 4.46
CA ALA A 66 5.75 -1.09 4.24
C ALA A 66 5.27 -1.19 2.80
N VAL A 67 5.28 -2.40 2.25
CA VAL A 67 4.75 -2.69 0.91
C VAL A 67 3.39 -3.36 1.05
N ILE A 68 2.35 -2.67 0.58
CA ILE A 68 0.97 -3.11 0.68
C ILE A 68 0.49 -3.63 -0.67
N SER A 69 0.11 -4.91 -0.70
CA SER A 69 -0.50 -5.53 -1.88
C SER A 69 -2.01 -5.31 -1.86
N TYR A 70 -2.50 -4.38 -2.69
CA TYR A 70 -3.91 -4.00 -2.74
C TYR A 70 -4.33 -3.67 -4.18
N ALA A 71 -5.49 -4.18 -4.60
CA ALA A 71 -6.11 -3.84 -5.88
C ALA A 71 -6.92 -2.54 -5.69
N GLY A 72 -6.60 -1.50 -6.45
CA GLY A 72 -7.02 -0.13 -6.20
C GLY A 72 -5.87 0.77 -5.75
N THR A 73 -6.20 1.91 -5.17
CA THR A 73 -5.23 2.87 -4.63
C THR A 73 -5.42 3.12 -3.14
N LEU A 74 -4.33 3.41 -2.42
CA LEU A 74 -4.37 3.81 -1.01
C LEU A 74 -4.62 5.31 -0.80
N ARG A 75 -5.02 6.05 -1.84
CA ARG A 75 -5.27 7.50 -1.76
C ARG A 75 -6.29 7.91 -0.70
N SER A 76 -7.29 7.07 -0.46
CA SER A 76 -8.32 7.27 0.58
C SER A 76 -8.08 6.39 1.81
N ALA A 77 -6.89 5.79 1.91
CA ALA A 77 -6.60 4.89 3.01
C ALA A 77 -6.40 5.67 4.31
N VAL A 78 -6.66 4.98 5.41
CA VAL A 78 -6.34 5.42 6.76
C VAL A 78 -5.52 4.33 7.42
N ILE A 79 -4.52 4.72 8.22
CA ILE A 79 -3.80 3.79 9.10
C ILE A 79 -4.17 4.14 10.53
N ILE A 80 -4.49 3.13 11.33
CA ILE A 80 -4.67 3.27 12.77
C ILE A 80 -3.79 2.29 13.53
N ASP A 81 -3.50 2.61 14.77
CA ASP A 81 -2.87 1.68 15.71
C ASP A 81 -3.89 0.83 16.50
N GLU A 82 -3.40 0.04 17.44
CA GLU A 82 -4.21 -0.86 18.27
C GLU A 82 -5.15 -0.12 19.24
N GLN A 83 -4.90 1.15 19.52
CA GLN A 83 -5.80 2.03 20.27
C GLN A 83 -6.85 2.70 19.38
N GLY A 84 -6.79 2.50 18.06
CA GLY A 84 -7.64 3.14 17.07
C GLY A 84 -7.20 4.56 16.72
N GLN A 85 -6.01 4.99 17.15
CA GLN A 85 -5.49 6.33 16.85
C GLN A 85 -4.96 6.39 15.42
N HIS A 86 -5.29 7.46 14.71
CA HIS A 86 -4.81 7.69 13.34
C HIS A 86 -3.29 7.90 13.31
N VAL A 87 -2.65 7.24 12.36
CA VAL A 87 -1.21 7.32 12.10
C VAL A 87 -0.98 7.99 10.74
N PRO A 88 -0.16 9.06 10.66
CA PRO A 88 0.15 9.68 9.39
C PRO A 88 0.97 8.73 8.51
N PHE A 89 0.67 8.73 7.22
CA PHE A 89 1.42 7.99 6.22
C PHE A 89 1.47 8.76 4.90
N THR A 90 2.41 8.38 4.04
CA THR A 90 2.50 8.84 2.66
C THR A 90 2.76 7.65 1.74
N THR A 91 2.24 7.70 0.51
CA THR A 91 2.60 6.73 -0.54
C THR A 91 3.88 7.22 -1.21
N VAL A 92 4.96 6.44 -1.08
CA VAL A 92 6.28 6.71 -1.65
C VAL A 92 6.35 6.26 -3.11
N ASN A 93 5.82 5.06 -3.38
CA ASN A 93 5.88 4.45 -4.69
C ASN A 93 4.63 3.62 -4.94
N ARG A 94 4.20 3.55 -6.20
CA ARG A 94 3.17 2.64 -6.66
C ARG A 94 3.69 1.85 -7.84
N TRP A 95 3.75 0.54 -7.69
CA TRP A 95 4.13 -0.38 -8.74
C TRP A 95 2.94 -1.27 -9.11
N ARG A 96 2.70 -1.41 -10.41
CA ARG A 96 1.60 -2.22 -10.96
C ARG A 96 2.09 -2.97 -12.17
N GLN A 97 1.76 -4.25 -12.26
CA GLN A 97 1.95 -5.06 -13.46
C GLN A 97 0.62 -5.22 -14.19
N GLU A 98 0.41 -4.40 -15.22
CA GLU A 98 -0.74 -4.52 -16.12
C GLU A 98 -0.46 -5.58 -17.18
N LEU A 99 -1.38 -6.51 -17.35
CA LEU A 99 -1.34 -7.56 -18.36
C LEU A 99 -2.09 -7.13 -19.64
N GLY A 100 -3.09 -6.27 -19.49
CA GLY A 100 -3.81 -5.65 -20.59
C GLY A 100 -4.93 -4.73 -20.11
N SER A 101 -5.46 -3.93 -21.02
CA SER A 101 -6.60 -3.07 -20.77
C SER A 101 -7.57 -3.01 -21.95
N ALA A 102 -8.82 -2.70 -21.63
CA ALA A 102 -9.89 -2.51 -22.60
C ALA A 102 -10.73 -1.29 -22.22
N GLN A 103 -11.21 -0.56 -23.22
CA GLN A 103 -12.20 0.49 -23.06
C GLN A 103 -13.46 0.06 -23.79
N LEU A 104 -14.54 -0.14 -23.05
CA LEU A 104 -15.79 -0.66 -23.59
C LEU A 104 -16.94 0.30 -23.27
N PRO A 105 -17.82 0.59 -24.24
CA PRO A 105 -19.07 1.29 -23.93
C PRO A 105 -19.89 0.47 -22.92
N ARG A 106 -20.43 1.13 -21.90
CA ARG A 106 -21.26 0.49 -20.86
C ARG A 106 -22.40 -0.31 -21.48
N GLU A 107 -23.07 0.25 -22.49
CA GLU A 107 -24.20 -0.38 -23.18
C GLU A 107 -23.82 -1.68 -23.89
N THR A 108 -22.62 -1.75 -24.49
CA THR A 108 -22.13 -2.98 -25.12
C THR A 108 -21.98 -4.10 -24.08
N VAL A 109 -21.44 -3.77 -22.90
CA VAL A 109 -21.29 -4.75 -21.81
C VAL A 109 -22.66 -5.12 -21.25
N ALA A 110 -23.56 -4.15 -21.04
CA ALA A 110 -24.92 -4.42 -20.56
C ALA A 110 -25.71 -5.33 -21.52
N ALA A 111 -25.64 -5.09 -22.82
CA ALA A 111 -26.28 -5.93 -23.84
C ALA A 111 -25.69 -7.35 -23.86
N ALA A 112 -24.37 -7.47 -23.74
CA ALA A 112 -23.71 -8.78 -23.68
C ALA A 112 -24.17 -9.60 -22.47
N VAL A 113 -24.27 -8.97 -21.29
CA VAL A 113 -24.78 -9.60 -20.07
C VAL A 113 -26.22 -10.06 -20.23
N MET A 114 -27.09 -9.22 -20.81
CA MET A 114 -28.49 -9.56 -21.06
C MET A 114 -28.65 -10.75 -22.03
N LEU A 115 -27.87 -10.79 -23.12
CA LEU A 115 -27.96 -11.86 -24.12
C LEU A 115 -27.50 -13.21 -23.59
N MET A 116 -26.54 -13.22 -22.68
CA MET A 116 -25.98 -14.44 -22.13
C MET A 116 -26.79 -15.01 -20.96
N GLY A 117 -27.76 -14.26 -20.42
CA GLY A 117 -28.63 -14.73 -19.34
C GLY A 117 -27.85 -15.13 -18.10
N ALA A 118 -26.86 -14.30 -17.71
CA ALA A 118 -26.07 -14.47 -16.49
C ALA A 118 -26.95 -14.21 -15.25
N ASP A 119 -27.94 -15.08 -15.06
CA ASP A 119 -28.98 -14.97 -14.04
C ASP A 119 -28.57 -15.71 -12.76
N ALA A 120 -27.58 -16.60 -12.85
CA ALA A 120 -27.02 -17.33 -11.72
C ALA A 120 -25.79 -16.60 -11.12
N PRO A 121 -25.68 -16.51 -9.78
CA PRO A 121 -24.52 -15.92 -9.12
C PRO A 121 -23.19 -16.55 -9.58
N GLY A 122 -22.22 -15.73 -9.98
CA GLY A 122 -20.88 -16.13 -10.39
C GLY A 122 -20.71 -16.35 -11.90
N GLU A 123 -21.77 -16.37 -12.70
CA GLU A 123 -21.65 -16.58 -14.13
C GLU A 123 -20.97 -15.41 -14.85
N PHE A 124 -21.22 -14.18 -14.42
CA PHE A 124 -20.55 -13.01 -15.00
C PHE A 124 -19.04 -13.04 -14.73
N ILE A 125 -18.62 -13.49 -13.54
CA ILE A 125 -17.20 -13.63 -13.18
C ILE A 125 -16.53 -14.68 -14.05
N ARG A 126 -17.14 -15.86 -14.21
CA ARG A 126 -16.60 -16.93 -15.07
C ARG A 126 -16.49 -16.49 -16.53
N MET A 127 -17.47 -15.73 -17.01
CA MET A 127 -17.43 -15.13 -18.34
C MET A 127 -16.28 -14.13 -18.48
N ALA A 128 -16.10 -13.26 -17.49
CA ALA A 128 -14.99 -12.31 -17.44
C ALA A 128 -13.62 -13.02 -17.42
N GLU A 129 -13.48 -14.13 -16.69
CA GLU A 129 -12.27 -14.97 -16.68
C GLU A 129 -11.92 -15.50 -18.08
N ASN A 130 -12.89 -16.09 -18.78
CA ASN A 130 -12.67 -16.62 -20.13
C ASN A 130 -12.36 -15.51 -21.14
N THR A 131 -13.04 -14.37 -21.01
CA THR A 131 -12.78 -13.18 -21.84
C THR A 131 -11.37 -12.65 -21.60
N ALA A 132 -10.95 -12.55 -20.34
CA ALA A 132 -9.61 -12.10 -19.98
C ALA A 132 -8.53 -13.08 -20.50
N ALA A 133 -8.72 -14.38 -20.35
CA ALA A 133 -7.81 -15.39 -20.90
C ALA A 133 -7.65 -15.23 -22.42
N THR A 134 -8.76 -15.07 -23.14
CA THR A 134 -8.77 -14.85 -24.59
C THR A 134 -8.03 -13.57 -24.98
N MET A 135 -8.29 -12.45 -24.29
CA MET A 135 -7.61 -11.17 -24.55
C MET A 135 -6.10 -11.23 -24.29
N LEU A 136 -5.67 -12.03 -23.32
CA LEU A 136 -4.26 -12.24 -22.99
C LEU A 136 -3.59 -13.32 -23.84
N GLY A 137 -4.29 -13.87 -24.85
CA GLY A 137 -3.77 -14.93 -25.71
C GLY A 137 -3.47 -16.22 -24.96
N LYS A 138 -4.22 -16.51 -23.89
CA LYS A 138 -4.11 -17.74 -23.09
C LYS A 138 -5.33 -18.65 -23.29
N PRO A 139 -5.18 -19.97 -23.07
CA PRO A 139 -6.32 -20.89 -23.11
C PRO A 139 -7.41 -20.51 -22.11
N GLU A 140 -8.69 -20.74 -22.46
CA GLU A 140 -9.80 -20.55 -21.52
C GLU A 140 -9.56 -21.34 -20.22
N GLY A 141 -9.92 -20.72 -19.10
CA GLY A 141 -9.70 -21.29 -17.76
C GLY A 141 -8.25 -21.29 -17.28
N SER A 142 -7.31 -20.59 -17.95
CA SER A 142 -5.94 -20.44 -17.45
C SER A 142 -5.80 -19.46 -16.28
N TYR A 143 -6.74 -18.53 -16.14
CA TYR A 143 -6.76 -17.50 -15.10
C TYR A 143 -8.02 -17.59 -14.25
N GLU A 144 -7.90 -17.12 -13.02
CA GLU A 144 -9.00 -16.83 -12.11
C GLU A 144 -8.95 -15.37 -11.66
N ILE A 145 -10.11 -14.77 -11.44
CA ILE A 145 -10.21 -13.41 -10.89
C ILE A 145 -10.09 -13.51 -9.37
N LEU A 146 -9.07 -12.88 -8.79
CA LEU A 146 -8.86 -12.86 -7.34
C LEU A 146 -9.63 -11.74 -6.65
N ARG A 147 -9.75 -10.59 -7.32
CA ARG A 147 -10.39 -9.40 -6.78
C ARG A 147 -10.78 -8.46 -7.91
N VAL A 148 -11.88 -7.73 -7.71
CA VAL A 148 -12.25 -6.62 -8.58
C VAL A 148 -12.36 -5.36 -7.74
N HIS A 149 -11.70 -4.30 -8.20
CA HIS A 149 -11.81 -2.96 -7.64
C HIS A 149 -12.56 -2.07 -8.63
N ILE A 150 -13.59 -1.37 -8.14
CA ILE A 150 -14.44 -0.50 -8.95
C ILE A 150 -14.33 0.91 -8.39
N ASP A 151 -13.90 1.84 -9.24
CA ASP A 151 -13.94 3.28 -9.00
C ASP A 151 -14.88 3.93 -10.03
N ALA A 152 -16.04 4.36 -9.55
CA ALA A 152 -17.06 5.03 -10.34
C ALA A 152 -17.52 6.34 -9.66
N GLN A 153 -16.58 7.04 -9.01
CA GLN A 153 -16.84 8.30 -8.30
C GLN A 153 -17.07 9.47 -9.27
N GLN A 154 -16.48 9.42 -10.47
CA GLN A 154 -16.65 10.45 -11.50
C GLN A 154 -17.79 10.07 -12.46
N PRO A 155 -18.58 11.04 -12.94
CA PRO A 155 -19.52 10.79 -14.02
C PRO A 155 -18.77 10.43 -15.32
N ASN A 156 -19.48 9.84 -16.28
CA ASN A 156 -19.05 9.45 -17.61
C ASN A 156 -18.16 8.18 -17.68
N VAL A 157 -17.21 8.01 -16.77
CA VAL A 157 -16.24 6.91 -16.81
C VAL A 157 -16.20 6.14 -15.49
N ALA A 158 -16.25 4.82 -15.56
CA ALA A 158 -15.93 3.95 -14.44
C ALA A 158 -14.65 3.16 -14.72
N ASN A 159 -13.73 3.16 -13.75
CA ASN A 159 -12.49 2.39 -13.80
C ASN A 159 -12.67 1.09 -13.03
N ILE A 160 -12.34 -0.03 -13.66
CA ILE A 160 -12.46 -1.38 -13.12
C ILE A 160 -11.07 -2.03 -13.19
N GLU A 161 -10.44 -2.26 -12.05
CA GLU A 161 -9.21 -3.02 -11.96
C GLU A 161 -9.54 -4.46 -11.55
N VAL A 162 -9.10 -5.42 -12.35
CA VAL A 162 -9.31 -6.85 -12.14
C VAL A 162 -7.97 -7.49 -11.83
N LEU A 163 -7.79 -7.93 -10.58
CA LEU A 163 -6.63 -8.70 -10.17
C LEU A 163 -6.84 -10.16 -10.58
N ILE A 164 -5.96 -10.67 -11.44
CA ILE A 164 -6.02 -12.05 -11.95
C ILE A 164 -4.76 -12.82 -11.57
N ALA A 165 -4.91 -14.13 -11.38
CA ALA A 165 -3.78 -15.03 -11.17
C ALA A 165 -3.99 -16.33 -11.94
N PRO A 166 -2.91 -17.09 -12.25
CA PRO A 166 -3.06 -18.42 -12.83
C PRO A 166 -3.94 -19.31 -11.95
N ARG A 167 -4.88 -20.03 -12.58
CA ARG A 167 -5.88 -20.82 -11.86
C ARG A 167 -5.24 -21.92 -11.00
N GLY A 168 -5.73 -22.07 -9.77
CA GLY A 168 -5.31 -23.13 -8.84
C GLY A 168 -4.24 -22.70 -7.84
N ILE A 169 -3.90 -21.40 -7.83
CA ILE A 169 -2.98 -20.80 -6.86
C ILE A 169 -3.74 -20.21 -5.66
N ALA A 170 -4.99 -19.78 -5.85
CA ALA A 170 -5.79 -19.17 -4.79
C ALA A 170 -6.85 -20.12 -4.21
N THR A 171 -7.11 -20.00 -2.91
CA THR A 171 -8.20 -20.71 -2.22
C THR A 171 -9.24 -19.71 -1.69
N GLY A 172 -10.50 -19.97 -2.02
CA GLY A 172 -11.71 -19.50 -1.31
C GLY A 172 -11.88 -17.99 -1.09
N ARG A 173 -12.51 -17.29 -2.05
CA ARG A 173 -13.04 -15.91 -1.87
C ARG A 173 -14.33 -15.62 -2.64
N ASP A 174 -15.16 -16.63 -2.93
CA ASP A 174 -16.36 -16.51 -3.78
C ASP A 174 -17.28 -15.36 -3.35
N HIS A 175 -17.49 -15.16 -2.04
CA HIS A 175 -18.36 -14.10 -1.52
C HIS A 175 -17.89 -12.67 -1.90
N GLU A 176 -16.58 -12.41 -1.97
CA GLU A 176 -16.06 -11.08 -2.37
C GLU A 176 -16.28 -10.81 -3.87
N LEU A 177 -16.12 -11.86 -4.68
CA LEU A 177 -16.34 -11.79 -6.12
C LEU A 177 -17.83 -11.66 -6.46
N LEU A 178 -18.71 -12.36 -5.74
CA LEU A 178 -20.17 -12.21 -5.88
C LEU A 178 -20.63 -10.80 -5.52
N ALA A 179 -20.06 -10.20 -4.46
CA ALA A 179 -20.36 -8.80 -4.12
C ALA A 179 -19.86 -7.83 -5.21
N ALA A 180 -18.69 -8.09 -5.78
CA ALA A 180 -18.19 -7.30 -6.89
C ALA A 180 -19.04 -7.44 -8.16
N GLU A 181 -19.49 -8.66 -8.48
CA GLU A 181 -20.42 -8.94 -9.58
C GLU A 181 -21.70 -8.10 -9.42
N GLN A 182 -22.32 -8.13 -8.24
CA GLN A 182 -23.50 -7.30 -7.97
C GLN A 182 -23.23 -5.80 -8.15
N GLN A 183 -22.06 -5.30 -7.73
CA GLN A 183 -21.67 -3.91 -7.93
C GLN A 183 -21.48 -3.57 -9.42
N ILE A 184 -20.90 -4.47 -10.22
CA ILE A 184 -20.76 -4.28 -11.67
C ILE A 184 -22.13 -4.30 -12.34
N LEU A 185 -23.00 -5.23 -11.99
CA LEU A 185 -24.36 -5.30 -12.53
C LEU A 185 -25.15 -4.02 -12.20
N ALA A 186 -25.01 -3.49 -10.98
CA ALA A 186 -25.60 -2.21 -10.60
C ALA A 186 -24.97 -1.03 -11.37
N LEU A 187 -23.64 -1.05 -11.58
CA LEU A 187 -22.93 -0.06 -12.39
C LEU A 187 -23.42 -0.04 -13.84
N LEU A 188 -23.76 -1.20 -14.41
CA LEU A 188 -24.32 -1.29 -15.76
C LEU A 188 -25.71 -0.65 -15.88
N GLN A 189 -26.41 -0.40 -14.78
CA GLN A 189 -27.70 0.32 -14.76
C GLN A 189 -27.54 1.84 -14.58
N ARG A 190 -26.32 2.34 -14.33
CA ARG A 190 -26.06 3.76 -14.18
C ARG A 190 -26.01 4.46 -15.54
N GLU A 191 -27.00 5.31 -15.81
CA GLU A 191 -27.07 6.10 -17.05
C GLU A 191 -26.00 7.20 -17.12
N ASP A 192 -25.46 7.63 -15.98
CA ASP A 192 -24.41 8.66 -15.91
C ASP A 192 -23.01 8.12 -16.26
N ILE A 193 -22.87 6.80 -16.44
CA ILE A 193 -21.63 6.14 -16.88
C ILE A 193 -21.79 5.69 -18.33
N HIS A 194 -20.88 6.14 -19.20
CA HIS A 194 -20.89 5.80 -20.63
C HIS A 194 -19.77 4.83 -21.01
N MET A 195 -18.61 4.93 -20.35
CA MET A 195 -17.42 4.12 -20.65
C MET A 195 -16.93 3.33 -19.43
N LEU A 196 -16.54 2.08 -19.67
CA LEU A 196 -15.89 1.21 -18.71
C LEU A 196 -14.42 1.04 -19.12
N ASN A 197 -13.51 1.52 -18.28
CA ASN A 197 -12.08 1.30 -18.42
C ASN A 197 -11.69 0.09 -17.58
N ILE A 198 -11.36 -1.02 -18.22
CA ILE A 198 -11.05 -2.28 -17.55
C ILE A 198 -9.55 -2.54 -17.68
N SER A 199 -8.86 -2.77 -16.57
CA SER A 199 -7.45 -3.18 -16.54
C SER A 199 -7.31 -4.54 -15.86
N ALA A 200 -6.69 -5.51 -16.54
CA ALA A 200 -6.28 -6.77 -15.96
C ALA A 200 -4.85 -6.60 -15.39
N ILE A 201 -4.71 -6.85 -14.08
CA ILE A 201 -3.43 -6.73 -13.38
C ILE A 201 -3.06 -8.05 -12.71
N ASP A 202 -1.78 -8.39 -12.73
CA ASP A 202 -1.23 -9.55 -12.02
C ASP A 202 -0.94 -9.18 -10.56
N GLN A 203 -0.33 -8.00 -10.38
CA GLN A 203 0.10 -7.50 -9.07
C GLN A 203 -0.01 -5.98 -9.01
N ALA A 204 -0.44 -5.48 -7.86
CA ALA A 204 -0.38 -4.07 -7.50
C ALA A 204 0.17 -3.96 -6.08
N ARG A 205 1.21 -3.12 -5.94
CA ARG A 205 1.89 -2.86 -4.68
C ARG A 205 2.05 -1.36 -4.50
N GLU A 206 1.65 -0.84 -3.35
CA GLU A 206 1.99 0.51 -2.93
C GLU A 206 2.99 0.44 -1.77
N THR A 207 4.11 1.15 -1.91
CA THR A 207 5.06 1.37 -0.83
C THR A 207 4.60 2.60 -0.07
N ILE A 208 4.34 2.43 1.21
CA ILE A 208 3.97 3.51 2.12
C ILE A 208 5.07 3.71 3.16
N ASP A 209 5.25 4.96 3.57
CA ASP A 209 6.00 5.32 4.77
C ASP A 209 4.99 5.81 5.82
N PHE A 210 5.04 5.27 7.03
CA PHE A 210 4.17 5.69 8.13
C PHE A 210 4.95 5.76 9.45
N VAL A 211 4.45 6.53 10.42
CA VAL A 211 5.12 6.69 11.72
C VAL A 211 4.68 5.60 12.68
N ALA A 212 5.53 4.60 12.92
CA ALA A 212 5.28 3.63 13.98
C ALA A 212 5.65 4.25 15.33
N ASN A 213 4.64 4.68 16.08
CA ASN A 213 4.81 5.36 17.37
C ASN A 213 5.01 4.37 18.53
N GLU A 214 6.03 4.66 19.36
CA GLU A 214 6.25 4.05 20.67
C GLU A 214 6.25 2.50 20.66
N VAL A 215 6.85 1.89 19.63
CA VAL A 215 6.98 0.43 19.54
C VAL A 215 7.82 -0.07 20.71
N PRO A 216 7.33 -0.97 21.58
CA PRO A 216 8.01 -1.35 22.82
C PRO A 216 9.40 -1.97 22.61
N ALA A 217 10.28 -1.85 23.59
CA ALA A 217 11.60 -2.50 23.58
C ALA A 217 11.48 -4.01 23.42
N TYR A 218 12.22 -4.61 22.48
CA TYR A 218 12.13 -6.03 22.11
C TYR A 218 10.69 -6.52 21.86
N GLY A 219 9.80 -5.60 21.49
CA GLY A 219 8.37 -5.84 21.38
C GLY A 219 7.87 -5.60 19.96
N LEU A 220 6.55 -5.70 19.82
CA LEU A 220 5.86 -5.41 18.57
C LEU A 220 4.64 -4.52 18.82
N LYS A 221 4.21 -3.85 17.77
CA LYS A 221 2.92 -3.16 17.70
C LYS A 221 2.27 -3.48 16.36
N THR A 222 0.94 -3.64 16.36
CA THR A 222 0.18 -3.88 15.13
C THR A 222 -0.52 -2.59 14.71
N PHE A 223 -0.52 -2.35 13.42
CA PHE A 223 -1.20 -1.24 12.75
C PHE A 223 -2.14 -1.81 11.69
N TRP A 224 -3.18 -1.07 11.33
CA TRP A 224 -4.18 -1.52 10.38
C TRP A 224 -4.40 -0.47 9.30
N VAL A 225 -4.13 -0.86 8.05
CA VAL A 225 -4.47 -0.05 6.87
C VAL A 225 -5.90 -0.36 6.46
N TYR A 226 -6.75 0.66 6.39
CA TYR A 226 -8.10 0.59 5.83
C TYR A 226 -8.06 1.25 4.46
N PRO A 227 -7.94 0.48 3.35
CA PRO A 227 -7.66 1.06 2.03
C PRO A 227 -8.74 2.02 1.51
N ARG A 228 -9.98 1.91 2.01
CA ARG A 228 -11.11 2.78 1.65
C ARG A 228 -11.55 3.70 2.79
N GLY A 229 -10.70 3.85 3.82
CA GLY A 229 -11.02 4.62 5.02
C GLY A 229 -12.00 3.91 5.96
N ILE A 230 -12.45 4.65 6.97
CA ILE A 230 -13.35 4.18 8.05
C ILE A 230 -14.60 5.07 8.02
N LYS A 231 -15.79 4.48 8.19
CA LYS A 231 -17.09 5.15 7.97
C LYS A 231 -17.64 5.94 9.17
N GLU A 232 -16.89 6.09 10.26
CA GLU A 232 -17.31 6.82 11.46
C GLU A 232 -16.48 8.10 11.68
N GLU A 233 -17.23 9.20 11.79
CA GLU A 233 -17.01 10.53 12.37
C GLU A 233 -15.60 11.15 12.45
N THR A 234 -15.50 12.32 11.82
CA THR A 234 -14.53 13.39 12.08
C THR A 234 -13.07 12.95 12.05
N SER A 235 -12.57 12.80 10.82
CA SER A 235 -11.15 12.85 10.52
C SER A 235 -10.56 14.19 10.95
N THR A 236 -10.21 14.32 12.22
CA THR A 236 -9.00 15.04 12.57
C THR A 236 -7.87 14.19 12.04
N THR A 237 -7.49 14.42 10.78
CA THR A 237 -6.16 14.09 10.29
C THR A 237 -5.22 14.51 11.41
N ALA A 238 -4.51 13.57 12.04
CA ALA A 238 -3.53 13.92 13.06
C ALA A 238 -2.57 14.91 12.39
N ALA A 239 -2.74 16.19 12.71
CA ALA A 239 -1.95 17.24 12.09
C ALA A 239 -0.52 16.97 12.52
N SER A 240 0.32 16.57 11.57
CA SER A 240 1.75 16.49 11.84
C SER A 240 2.18 17.85 12.38
N ALA A 241 2.78 17.87 13.56
CA ALA A 241 3.38 19.08 14.10
C ALA A 241 4.58 19.55 13.23
N LEU A 242 5.06 18.68 12.33
CA LEU A 242 6.05 19.01 11.32
C LEU A 242 5.44 19.93 10.25
N SER A 243 5.85 21.19 10.27
CA SER A 243 5.61 22.16 9.20
C SER A 243 6.87 22.34 8.36
N GLY A 244 6.67 22.62 7.07
CA GLY A 244 7.76 22.80 6.11
C GLY A 244 7.52 24.02 5.22
N GLU A 245 8.55 24.84 5.08
CA GLU A 245 8.69 25.93 4.12
C GLU A 245 9.88 25.60 3.20
N GLN A 246 10.09 26.40 2.15
CA GLN A 246 11.08 26.09 1.10
C GLN A 246 12.52 25.84 1.63
N GLN A 247 12.93 26.45 2.74
CA GLN A 247 14.27 26.32 3.34
C GLN A 247 14.22 26.02 4.84
N ARG A 248 13.07 25.58 5.35
CA ARG A 248 12.88 25.38 6.79
C ARG A 248 11.92 24.25 7.05
N ILE A 249 12.24 23.44 8.05
CA ILE A 249 11.30 22.50 8.65
C ILE A 249 11.25 22.75 10.16
N GLU A 250 10.09 22.52 10.77
CA GLU A 250 9.92 22.74 12.20
C GLU A 250 8.87 21.80 12.78
N ASN A 251 9.15 21.24 13.96
CA ASN A 251 8.19 20.55 14.80
C ASN A 251 8.18 21.13 16.23
N GLU A 252 7.60 20.42 17.19
CA GLU A 252 7.53 20.85 18.59
C GLU A 252 8.91 20.91 19.29
N TRP A 253 9.92 20.21 18.76
CA TRP A 253 11.25 20.09 19.37
C TRP A 253 12.29 21.00 18.70
N TYR A 254 12.34 20.97 17.36
CA TYR A 254 13.40 21.61 16.58
C TYR A 254 12.85 22.46 15.46
N ARG A 255 13.57 23.53 15.15
CA ARG A 255 13.48 24.28 13.89
C ARG A 255 14.81 24.11 13.16
N VAL A 256 14.77 23.63 11.93
CA VAL A 256 15.95 23.39 11.08
C VAL A 256 15.82 24.25 9.84
N GLU A 257 16.86 25.03 9.56
CA GLU A 257 16.90 25.97 8.44
C GLU A 257 18.13 25.71 7.57
N ALA A 258 17.94 25.70 6.25
CA ALA A 258 19.02 25.59 5.29
C ALA A 258 19.47 26.98 4.83
N SER A 259 20.77 27.26 4.96
CA SER A 259 21.41 28.47 4.44
C SER A 259 21.27 28.54 2.92
N ALA A 260 20.71 29.63 2.42
CA ALA A 260 20.62 29.88 0.98
C ALA A 260 21.98 30.13 0.32
N GLU A 261 23.00 30.53 1.11
CA GLU A 261 24.31 30.92 0.60
C GLU A 261 25.25 29.72 0.43
N ASP A 262 25.29 28.83 1.43
CA ASP A 262 26.28 27.74 1.49
C ASP A 262 25.67 26.36 1.79
N GLY A 263 24.35 26.26 1.92
CA GLY A 263 23.64 24.99 2.16
C GLY A 263 23.84 24.39 3.55
N THR A 264 24.57 25.07 4.45
CA THR A 264 24.73 24.61 5.83
C THR A 264 23.43 24.72 6.63
N LEU A 265 23.29 23.90 7.67
CA LEU A 265 22.08 23.87 8.50
C LEU A 265 22.26 24.69 9.78
N THR A 266 21.21 25.44 10.12
CA THR A 266 21.01 26.03 11.45
C THR A 266 19.91 25.25 12.16
N ILE A 267 20.20 24.68 13.34
CA ILE A 267 19.24 23.96 14.16
C ILE A 267 18.99 24.77 15.44
N THR A 268 17.73 25.11 15.70
CA THR A 268 17.27 25.69 16.95
C THR A 268 16.53 24.63 17.76
N ASP A 269 17.01 24.34 18.97
CA ASP A 269 16.31 23.54 19.97
C ASP A 269 15.30 24.45 20.70
N LYS A 270 14.01 24.16 20.56
CA LYS A 270 12.92 24.98 21.12
C LYS A 270 12.74 24.79 22.62
N HIS A 271 13.25 23.68 23.18
CA HIS A 271 13.17 23.42 24.61
C HIS A 271 14.26 24.17 25.37
N THR A 272 15.50 24.14 24.86
CA THR A 272 16.64 24.78 25.53
C THR A 272 16.91 26.20 25.03
N GLY A 273 16.38 26.56 23.85
CA GLY A 273 16.70 27.82 23.16
C GLY A 273 18.09 27.83 22.50
N ALA A 274 18.81 26.70 22.51
CA ALA A 274 20.13 26.60 21.91
C ALA A 274 20.05 26.68 20.38
N ILE A 275 21.03 27.36 19.77
CA ILE A 275 21.13 27.54 18.32
C ILE A 275 22.51 27.03 17.87
N PHE A 276 22.50 26.09 16.92
CA PHE A 276 23.69 25.49 16.34
C PHE A 276 23.76 25.82 14.85
N THR A 277 24.81 26.54 14.42
CA THR A 277 24.95 27.06 13.06
C THR A 277 26.08 26.36 12.30
N GLY A 278 26.03 26.37 10.96
CA GLY A 278 27.11 25.84 10.12
C GLY A 278 27.20 24.31 10.11
N LEU A 279 26.11 23.63 10.48
CA LEU A 279 26.05 22.17 10.54
C LEU A 279 25.94 21.57 9.13
N ASN A 280 26.22 20.27 9.01
CA ASN A 280 26.13 19.51 7.76
C ASN A 280 26.99 20.10 6.61
N ARG A 281 28.11 20.76 6.94
CA ARG A 281 29.08 21.25 5.96
C ARG A 281 29.89 20.08 5.40
N PHE A 282 29.86 19.91 4.08
CA PHE A 282 30.74 18.97 3.39
C PHE A 282 32.14 19.57 3.24
N VAL A 283 33.18 18.79 3.55
CA VAL A 283 34.59 19.18 3.40
C VAL A 283 35.28 18.06 2.64
N ASP A 284 35.87 18.40 1.50
CA ASP A 284 36.73 17.52 0.73
C ASP A 284 38.18 18.01 0.86
N GLY A 285 39.10 17.09 1.10
CA GLY A 285 40.51 17.39 1.37
C GLY A 285 41.38 16.31 0.75
N GLY A 286 42.57 16.71 0.27
CA GLY A 286 43.51 15.76 -0.30
C GLY A 286 44.00 14.77 0.75
N ASP A 287 43.88 13.48 0.45
CA ASP A 287 44.51 12.40 1.19
C ASP A 287 45.72 11.89 0.39
N THR A 288 46.91 12.05 0.95
CA THR A 288 48.17 11.50 0.39
C THR A 288 48.69 10.35 1.25
N GLY A 289 47.78 9.62 1.91
CA GLY A 289 48.03 8.29 2.45
C GLY A 289 48.39 7.27 1.37
N ASP A 290 48.47 6.01 1.77
CA ASP A 290 49.09 4.89 1.05
C ASP A 290 48.35 4.39 -0.22
#